data_AF-A0A197JLB6-F1
#
_entry.id   AF-A0A197JLB6-F1
#
_cell.length_a   1.000
_cell.length_b   1.000
_cell.length_c   1.000
_cell.angle_alpha   90.00
_cell.angle_beta   90.00
_cell.angle_gamma   90.00
#
_symmetry.space_group_name_H-M   'P 1'
#
loop_
_entity.id
_entity.type
_entity.pdbx_description
1 polymer ?
#
loop_
_entity_poly.entity_id
_entity_poly.type
_entity_poly.pdbx_seq_one_letter_code
_entity_poly.pdbx_strand_id
1 'polypeptide(L)'
;MSTSKKHALSDDESSEPRAPIKHHLTPLELQKKQLDKLLEKIEKPVRIPERPQAKPINREPKDYVKNIQGSSAGAGSGDFHVYRAGRRREYARLKQMDEESKEEREQREYEEKIQAKKAEDEEKTEKNRNKRQRRKQRANNNRQNKKRADARSDDEEEGGSDKEDKGGKRSDQEGSDKEDH
;
A
#
# COMPACT_ATOMS: atom_id res chain seq x y z
N MET A 1 -30.09 -14.40 -87.12
CA MET A 1 -29.06 -13.79 -86.25
C MET A 1 -29.69 -13.61 -84.86
N SER A 2 -29.72 -14.63 -83.98
CA SER A 2 -28.61 -15.11 -83.13
C SER A 2 -28.15 -14.01 -82.16
N THR A 3 -28.36 -14.02 -80.84
CA THR A 3 -28.91 -15.01 -79.88
C THR A 3 -29.36 -14.29 -78.61
N SER A 4 -30.50 -14.71 -78.04
CA SER A 4 -30.90 -14.43 -76.66
C SER A 4 -30.00 -15.17 -75.67
N LYS A 5 -29.73 -14.58 -74.49
CA LYS A 5 -29.35 -15.36 -73.31
C LYS A 5 -29.96 -14.78 -72.03
N LYS A 6 -31.03 -15.45 -71.58
CA LYS A 6 -31.52 -15.46 -70.20
C LYS A 6 -30.75 -16.52 -69.40
N HIS A 7 -30.81 -16.40 -68.08
CA HIS A 7 -30.26 -17.26 -67.00
C HIS A 7 -28.75 -17.07 -66.74
N ALA A 8 -28.28 -16.99 -65.49
CA ALA A 8 -28.83 -17.52 -64.24
C ALA A 8 -28.41 -16.66 -63.03
N LEU A 9 -29.23 -16.71 -61.97
CA LEU A 9 -28.78 -16.61 -60.58
C LEU A 9 -27.48 -17.43 -60.44
N SER A 10 -26.40 -16.77 -60.07
CA SER A 10 -25.26 -17.42 -59.42
C SER A 10 -25.19 -16.81 -58.04
N ASP A 11 -25.77 -17.53 -57.08
CA ASP A 11 -25.43 -17.46 -55.67
C ASP A 11 -23.90 -17.61 -55.55
N ASP A 12 -23.17 -16.50 -55.58
CA ASP A 12 -21.79 -16.47 -55.12
C ASP A 12 -21.83 -16.29 -53.60
N GLU A 13 -22.28 -17.35 -52.92
CA GLU A 13 -21.99 -17.66 -51.52
C GLU A 13 -20.48 -17.93 -51.40
N SER A 14 -19.67 -16.92 -51.68
CA SER A 14 -18.27 -16.86 -51.28
C SER A 14 -18.17 -15.88 -50.12
N SER A 15 -18.91 -16.17 -49.04
CA SER A 15 -18.61 -15.58 -47.74
C SER A 15 -17.29 -16.17 -47.25
N GLU A 16 -16.18 -15.71 -47.80
CA GLU A 16 -14.88 -15.87 -47.16
C GLU A 16 -15.06 -15.40 -45.71
N PRO A 17 -14.70 -16.22 -44.69
CA PRO A 17 -14.85 -15.79 -43.32
C PRO A 17 -13.95 -14.57 -43.14
N ARG A 18 -14.57 -13.38 -43.13
CA ARG A 18 -13.87 -12.11 -42.90
C ARG A 18 -12.99 -12.33 -41.68
N ALA A 19 -11.68 -12.22 -41.90
CA ALA A 19 -10.71 -12.45 -40.84
C ALA A 19 -11.16 -11.64 -39.61
N PRO A 20 -11.23 -12.27 -38.41
CA PRO A 20 -11.81 -11.62 -37.25
C PRO A 20 -11.05 -10.32 -37.01
N ILE A 21 -11.78 -9.20 -37.08
CA ILE A 21 -11.23 -7.89 -36.79
C ILE A 21 -10.66 -7.98 -35.38
N LYS A 22 -9.32 -7.90 -35.27
CA LYS A 22 -8.63 -7.96 -33.99
C LYS A 22 -8.94 -6.67 -33.24
N HIS A 23 -10.05 -6.64 -32.52
CA HIS A 23 -10.37 -5.56 -31.60
C HIS A 23 -9.46 -5.67 -30.36
N HIS A 24 -9.03 -4.54 -29.83
CA HIS A 24 -8.34 -4.52 -28.54
C HIS A 24 -9.35 -4.88 -27.46
N LEU A 25 -9.17 -6.03 -26.82
CA LEU A 25 -10.11 -6.47 -25.81
C LEU A 25 -10.24 -5.44 -24.70
N THR A 26 -11.48 -5.23 -24.25
CA THR A 26 -11.71 -4.44 -23.04
C THR A 26 -11.09 -5.15 -21.82
N PRO A 27 -10.76 -4.44 -20.73
CA PRO A 27 -10.21 -5.07 -19.53
C PRO A 27 -11.11 -6.20 -18.99
N LEU A 28 -12.42 -6.03 -19.11
CA LEU A 28 -13.42 -7.02 -18.72
C LEU A 28 -13.37 -8.27 -19.61
N GLU A 29 -13.23 -8.09 -20.93
CA GLU A 29 -13.08 -9.21 -21.87
C GLU A 29 -11.78 -9.98 -21.65
N LEU A 30 -10.69 -9.30 -21.28
CA LEU A 30 -9.41 -9.96 -20.93
C LEU A 30 -9.56 -10.82 -19.67
N GLN A 31 -10.20 -10.29 -18.63
CA GLN A 31 -10.49 -11.03 -17.40
C GLN A 31 -11.39 -12.23 -17.70
N LYS A 32 -12.45 -12.04 -18.49
CA LYS A 32 -13.35 -13.13 -18.91
C LYS A 32 -12.58 -14.25 -19.61
N LYS A 33 -11.73 -13.92 -20.59
CA LYS A 33 -10.89 -14.94 -21.27
C LYS A 33 -9.92 -15.65 -20.33
N GLN A 34 -9.35 -14.95 -19.35
CA GLN A 34 -8.48 -15.56 -18.34
C GLN A 34 -9.27 -16.53 -17.45
N LEU A 35 -10.49 -16.16 -17.04
CA LEU A 35 -11.38 -17.01 -16.25
C LEU A 35 -11.83 -18.24 -17.06
N ASP A 36 -12.30 -18.06 -18.30
CA ASP A 36 -12.72 -19.16 -19.17
C ASP A 36 -11.59 -20.21 -19.29
N LYS A 37 -10.35 -19.75 -19.51
CA LYS A 37 -9.15 -20.62 -19.57
C LYS A 37 -8.83 -21.34 -18.26
N LEU A 38 -9.07 -20.71 -17.11
CA LEU A 38 -8.89 -21.35 -15.79
C LEU A 38 -9.98 -22.38 -15.52
N LEU A 39 -11.22 -22.09 -15.94
CA LEU A 39 -12.38 -22.95 -15.77
C LEU A 39 -12.40 -24.16 -16.73
N GLU A 40 -11.70 -24.10 -17.85
CA GLU A 40 -11.50 -25.27 -18.73
C GLU A 40 -10.79 -26.45 -18.02
N LYS A 41 -9.96 -26.16 -17.00
CA LYS A 41 -9.12 -27.17 -16.31
C LYS A 41 -9.18 -27.01 -14.79
N ILE A 42 -10.39 -27.14 -14.24
CA ILE A 42 -10.69 -26.96 -12.81
C ILE A 42 -9.84 -27.89 -11.93
N GLU A 43 -9.56 -29.11 -12.38
CA GLU A 43 -8.78 -30.10 -11.61
C GLU A 43 -7.29 -29.75 -11.49
N LYS A 44 -6.76 -28.87 -12.35
CA LYS A 44 -5.34 -28.50 -12.29
C LYS A 44 -5.16 -27.38 -11.25
N PRO A 45 -4.34 -27.58 -10.19
CA PRO A 45 -4.11 -26.53 -9.22
C PRO A 45 -3.44 -25.33 -9.88
N VAL A 46 -3.97 -24.14 -9.61
CA VAL A 46 -3.44 -22.87 -10.12
C VAL A 46 -2.18 -22.50 -9.32
N ARG A 47 -1.04 -22.36 -10.00
CA ARG A 47 0.21 -21.92 -9.36
C ARG A 47 0.22 -20.40 -9.27
N ILE A 48 -0.10 -19.87 -8.09
CA ILE A 48 0.12 -18.47 -7.77
C ILE A 48 1.63 -18.26 -7.58
N PRO A 49 2.27 -17.34 -8.32
CA PRO A 49 3.69 -17.09 -8.12
C PRO A 49 3.94 -16.53 -6.73
N GLU A 50 4.94 -17.08 -6.03
CA GLU A 50 5.41 -16.51 -4.78
C GLU A 50 6.07 -15.14 -5.04
N ARG A 51 6.08 -14.29 -4.00
CA ARG A 51 6.75 -13.00 -4.06
C ARG A 51 8.22 -13.23 -4.45
N PRO A 52 8.74 -12.52 -5.47
CA PRO A 52 10.14 -12.68 -5.85
C PRO A 52 11.02 -12.28 -4.67
N GLN A 53 11.78 -13.24 -4.16
CA GLN A 53 12.81 -12.98 -3.16
C GLN A 53 13.96 -12.24 -3.85
N ALA A 54 14.55 -11.27 -3.15
CA ALA A 54 15.76 -10.62 -3.61
C ALA A 54 16.86 -11.68 -3.73
N LYS A 55 17.22 -12.03 -4.96
CA LYS A 55 18.34 -12.96 -5.17
C LYS A 55 19.62 -12.20 -4.86
N PRO A 56 20.52 -12.74 -4.02
CA PRO A 56 21.81 -12.11 -3.81
C PRO A 56 22.51 -12.01 -5.16
N ILE A 57 22.80 -10.77 -5.57
CA ILE A 57 23.48 -10.51 -6.85
C ILE A 57 24.88 -11.16 -6.82
N ASN A 58 25.45 -11.26 -5.61
CA ASN A 58 26.74 -11.87 -5.36
C ASN A 58 26.58 -13.27 -4.80
N ARG A 59 27.11 -14.25 -5.54
CA ARG A 59 27.30 -15.61 -5.01
C ARG A 59 28.30 -15.56 -3.87
N GLU A 60 28.03 -16.34 -2.84
CA GLU A 60 28.96 -16.55 -1.73
C GLU A 60 30.35 -16.95 -2.26
N PRO A 61 31.43 -16.42 -1.65
CA PRO A 61 32.77 -16.83 -2.00
C PRO A 61 32.94 -18.34 -1.71
N LYS A 62 33.75 -19.02 -2.52
CA LYS A 62 34.06 -20.43 -2.28
C LYS A 62 35.05 -20.54 -1.11
N ASP A 63 34.82 -21.48 -0.20
CA ASP A 63 35.71 -21.73 0.94
C ASP A 63 37.14 -22.12 0.50
N TYR A 64 37.24 -22.96 -0.54
CA TYR A 64 38.51 -23.45 -1.05
C TYR A 64 38.61 -23.28 -2.56
N VAL A 65 39.73 -22.72 -3.00
CA VAL A 65 40.12 -22.66 -4.41
C VAL A 65 41.19 -23.72 -4.65
N LYS A 66 40.85 -24.73 -5.45
CA LYS A 66 41.71 -25.91 -5.67
C LYS A 66 42.92 -25.65 -6.60
N ASN A 67 42.84 -24.60 -7.43
CA ASN A 67 43.79 -24.37 -8.52
C ASN A 67 44.61 -23.10 -8.28
N ILE A 68 45.29 -23.01 -7.14
CA ILE A 68 46.14 -21.85 -6.80
C ILE A 68 47.56 -22.12 -7.29
N GLN A 69 48.07 -21.27 -8.18
CA GLN A 69 49.46 -21.30 -8.63
C GLN A 69 50.38 -20.81 -7.49
N GLY A 70 51.60 -21.35 -7.39
CA GLY A 70 52.54 -20.98 -6.32
C GLY A 70 52.86 -19.48 -6.27
N SER A 71 53.14 -18.95 -5.07
CA SER A 71 53.28 -17.50 -4.84
C SER A 71 54.42 -16.82 -5.61
N SER A 72 55.43 -17.58 -6.04
CA SER A 72 56.56 -17.09 -6.83
C SER A 72 56.42 -17.35 -8.34
N ALA A 73 55.34 -18.00 -8.76
CA ALA A 73 55.12 -18.30 -10.17
C ALA A 73 54.64 -17.04 -10.92
N GLY A 74 55.13 -16.84 -12.14
CA GLY A 74 54.82 -15.65 -12.95
C GLY A 74 53.36 -15.57 -13.41
N ALA A 75 52.99 -14.42 -13.99
CA ALA A 75 51.63 -14.19 -14.49
C ALA A 75 51.29 -15.16 -15.64
N GLY A 76 50.26 -15.98 -15.44
CA GLY A 76 49.71 -16.87 -16.45
C GLY A 76 48.75 -16.15 -17.40
N SER A 77 48.50 -16.74 -18.57
CA SER A 77 47.58 -16.18 -19.58
C SER A 77 46.12 -16.05 -19.10
N GLY A 78 45.73 -16.84 -18.09
CA GLY A 78 44.40 -16.81 -17.48
C GLY A 78 44.22 -15.77 -16.36
N ASP A 79 45.32 -15.23 -15.81
CA ASP A 79 45.28 -14.41 -14.59
C ASP A 79 44.50 -13.11 -14.79
N PHE A 80 44.60 -12.52 -15.99
CA PHE A 80 43.81 -11.35 -16.36
C PHE A 80 42.31 -11.62 -16.25
N HIS A 81 41.84 -12.78 -16.70
CA HIS A 81 40.42 -13.13 -16.62
C HIS A 81 39.98 -13.45 -15.19
N VAL A 82 40.84 -14.07 -14.38
CA VAL A 82 40.59 -14.29 -12.95
C VAL A 82 40.43 -12.95 -12.23
N TYR A 83 41.36 -12.01 -12.43
CA TYR A 83 41.28 -10.67 -11.85
C TYR A 83 40.02 -9.93 -12.31
N ARG A 84 39.72 -9.93 -13.62
CA ARG A 84 38.53 -9.26 -14.17
C ARG A 84 37.23 -9.83 -13.57
N ALA A 85 37.13 -11.15 -13.42
CA ALA A 85 35.97 -11.80 -12.80
C ALA A 85 35.88 -11.50 -11.31
N GLY A 86 37.00 -11.53 -10.58
CA GLY A 86 37.09 -11.20 -9.17
C GLY A 86 36.70 -9.75 -8.90
N ARG A 87 37.24 -8.80 -9.66
CA ARG A 87 36.94 -7.36 -9.54
C ARG A 87 35.47 -7.05 -9.82
N ARG A 88 34.87 -7.68 -10.84
CA ARG A 88 33.42 -7.52 -11.11
C ARG A 88 32.57 -8.04 -9.97
N ARG A 89 32.92 -9.21 -9.41
CA ARG A 89 32.23 -9.76 -8.24
C ARG A 89 32.36 -8.83 -7.03
N GLU A 90 33.55 -8.31 -6.80
CA GLU A 90 33.79 -7.42 -5.66
C GLU A 90 33.07 -6.09 -5.79
N TYR A 91 33.06 -5.48 -6.97
CA TYR A 91 32.30 -4.24 -7.20
C TYR A 91 30.80 -4.45 -7.10
N ALA A 92 30.28 -5.57 -7.60
CA ALA A 92 28.88 -5.91 -7.40
C ALA A 92 28.57 -6.14 -5.91
N ARG A 93 29.50 -6.71 -5.13
CA ARG A 93 29.37 -6.92 -3.68
C ARG A 93 29.33 -5.61 -2.92
N LEU A 94 30.30 -4.73 -3.15
CA LEU A 94 30.38 -3.42 -2.50
C LEU A 94 29.16 -2.56 -2.86
N LYS A 95 28.77 -2.54 -4.14
CA LYS A 95 27.59 -1.80 -4.59
C LYS A 95 26.32 -2.30 -3.90
N GLN A 96 26.14 -3.62 -3.78
CA GLN A 96 24.97 -4.18 -3.10
C GLN A 96 24.95 -3.80 -1.60
N MET A 97 26.09 -3.88 -0.92
CA MET A 97 26.19 -3.46 0.49
C MET A 97 25.87 -1.97 0.68
N ASP A 98 26.35 -1.12 -0.22
CA ASP A 98 26.06 0.31 -0.21
C ASP A 98 24.58 0.60 -0.49
N GLU A 99 23.96 -0.14 -1.40
CA GLU A 99 22.52 -0.03 -1.71
C GLU A 99 21.66 -0.50 -0.54
N GLU A 100 21.95 -1.66 0.04
CA GLU A 100 21.24 -2.19 1.23
C GLU A 100 21.35 -1.23 2.41
N SER A 101 22.54 -0.68 2.68
CA SER A 101 22.73 0.28 3.77
C SER A 101 21.95 1.57 3.55
N LYS A 102 21.83 2.05 2.30
CA LYS A 102 21.02 3.23 1.96
C LYS A 102 19.53 2.93 2.14
N GLU A 103 19.07 1.80 1.61
CA GLU A 103 17.67 1.39 1.73
C GLU A 103 17.25 1.21 3.19
N GLU A 104 18.09 0.57 4.02
CA GLU A 104 17.83 0.40 5.45
C GLU A 104 17.72 1.75 6.17
N ARG A 105 18.63 2.68 5.88
CA ARG A 105 18.59 4.03 6.45
C ARG A 105 17.32 4.78 6.05
N GLU A 106 16.98 4.76 4.75
CA GLU A 106 15.78 5.42 4.22
C GLU A 106 14.49 4.82 4.80
N GLN A 107 14.43 3.48 4.94
CA GLN A 107 13.31 2.78 5.55
C GLN A 107 13.16 3.17 7.02
N ARG A 108 14.26 3.17 7.78
CA ARG A 108 14.26 3.58 9.19
C ARG A 108 13.77 5.01 9.36
N GLU A 109 14.30 5.96 8.58
CA GLU A 109 13.87 7.35 8.63
C GLU A 109 12.38 7.50 8.27
N TYR A 110 11.91 6.71 7.29
CA TYR A 110 10.51 6.72 6.89
C TYR A 110 9.59 6.16 7.99
N GLU A 111 9.98 5.06 8.62
CA GLU A 111 9.25 4.46 9.74
C GLU A 111 9.20 5.40 10.94
N GLU A 112 10.33 6.01 11.31
CA GLU A 112 10.40 7.01 12.39
C GLU A 112 9.46 8.20 12.09
N LYS A 113 9.43 8.71 10.85
CA LYS A 113 8.51 9.79 10.43
C LYS A 113 7.04 9.37 10.51
N ILE A 114 6.71 8.13 10.12
CA ILE A 114 5.35 7.61 10.24
C ILE A 114 4.94 7.49 11.70
N GLN A 115 5.81 6.94 12.54
CA GLN A 115 5.52 6.73 13.96
C GLN A 115 5.32 8.07 14.68
N ALA A 116 6.16 9.08 14.39
CA ALA A 116 6.00 10.42 14.93
C ALA A 116 4.63 11.03 14.55
N LYS A 117 4.25 10.97 13.27
CA LYS A 117 2.94 11.48 12.80
C LYS A 117 1.77 10.74 13.45
N LYS A 118 1.86 9.41 13.56
CA LYS A 118 0.83 8.60 14.23
C LYS A 118 0.69 9.00 15.71
N ALA A 119 1.81 9.18 16.43
CA ALA A 119 1.78 9.61 17.82
C ALA A 119 1.16 11.00 17.98
N GLU A 120 1.49 11.96 17.11
CA GLU A 120 0.86 13.30 17.13
C GLU A 120 -0.65 13.25 16.90
N ASP A 121 -1.10 12.43 15.94
CA ASP A 121 -2.53 12.24 15.65
C ASP A 121 -3.25 11.53 16.80
N GLU A 122 -2.61 10.53 17.41
CA GLU A 122 -3.11 9.83 18.61
C GLU A 122 -3.23 10.79 19.79
N GLU A 123 -2.23 11.62 20.07
CA GLU A 123 -2.31 12.62 21.14
C GLU A 123 -3.45 13.62 20.92
N LYS A 124 -3.62 14.13 19.69
CA LYS A 124 -4.70 15.07 19.36
C LYS A 124 -6.07 14.39 19.52
N THR A 125 -6.20 13.15 19.04
CA THR A 125 -7.45 12.40 19.14
C THR A 125 -7.78 11.99 20.58
N GLU A 126 -6.79 11.62 21.39
CA GLU A 126 -6.93 11.32 22.82
C GLU A 126 -7.36 12.54 23.62
N LYS A 127 -6.68 13.68 23.44
CA LYS A 127 -7.06 14.97 24.08
C LYS A 127 -8.51 15.31 23.76
N ASN A 128 -8.93 15.14 22.51
CA ASN A 128 -10.31 15.40 22.08
C ASN A 128 -11.32 14.36 22.61
N ARG A 129 -10.95 13.07 22.64
CA ARG A 129 -11.75 11.98 23.20
C ARG A 129 -11.96 12.20 24.70
N ASN A 130 -10.92 12.56 25.44
CA ASN A 130 -10.96 12.86 26.88
C ASN A 130 -11.87 14.07 27.16
N LYS A 131 -11.78 15.13 26.36
CA LYS A 131 -12.70 16.28 26.45
C LYS A 131 -14.17 15.86 26.23
N ARG A 132 -14.46 15.04 25.22
CA ARG A 132 -15.81 14.52 24.94
C ARG A 132 -16.32 13.61 26.06
N GLN A 133 -15.49 12.71 26.59
CA GLN A 133 -15.85 11.83 27.70
C GLN A 133 -16.15 12.63 28.97
N ARG A 134 -15.32 13.63 29.33
CA ARG A 134 -15.60 14.53 30.46
C ARG A 134 -16.92 15.28 30.30
N ARG A 135 -17.23 15.78 29.09
CA ARG A 135 -18.53 16.42 28.80
C ARG A 135 -19.70 15.43 28.94
N LYS A 136 -19.56 14.20 28.45
CA LYS A 136 -20.57 13.14 28.58
C LYS A 136 -20.81 12.76 30.04
N GLN A 137 -19.74 12.60 30.83
CA GLN A 137 -19.84 12.32 32.27
C GLN A 137 -20.55 13.46 33.01
N ARG A 138 -20.17 14.73 32.77
CA ARG A 138 -20.85 15.90 33.36
C ARG A 138 -22.33 15.97 32.98
N ALA A 139 -22.67 15.74 31.71
CA ALA A 139 -24.06 15.73 31.25
C ALA A 139 -24.88 14.59 31.89
N ASN A 140 -24.29 13.40 32.03
CA ASN A 140 -24.92 12.27 32.72
C ASN A 140 -25.13 12.56 34.21
N ASN A 141 -24.12 13.11 34.90
CA ASN A 141 -24.22 13.50 36.31
C ASN A 141 -25.29 14.58 36.52
N ASN A 142 -25.34 15.60 35.64
CA ASN A 142 -26.40 16.62 35.71
C ASN A 142 -27.79 16.04 35.46
N ARG A 143 -27.94 15.10 34.50
CA ARG A 143 -29.21 14.39 34.28
C ARG A 143 -29.62 13.54 35.47
N GLN A 144 -28.67 12.84 36.10
CA GLN A 144 -28.94 12.06 37.32
C GLN A 144 -29.32 12.95 38.49
N ASN A 145 -28.61 14.07 38.70
CA ASN A 145 -28.95 15.04 39.74
C ASN A 145 -30.31 15.68 39.48
N LYS A 146 -30.63 16.02 38.23
CA LYS A 146 -31.97 16.54 37.88
C LYS A 146 -33.06 15.50 38.14
N LYS A 147 -32.87 14.22 37.76
CA LYS A 147 -33.80 13.14 38.09
C LYS A 147 -33.97 12.93 39.60
N ARG A 148 -32.88 13.04 40.38
CA ARG A 148 -32.93 12.94 41.84
C ARG A 148 -33.61 14.15 42.49
N ALA A 149 -33.47 15.34 41.91
CA ALA A 149 -34.17 16.53 42.35
C ALA A 149 -35.66 16.45 42.03
N ASP A 150 -36.02 16.01 40.81
CA ASP A 150 -37.39 15.79 40.35
C ASP A 150 -38.11 14.74 41.21
N ALA A 151 -37.43 13.63 41.53
CA ALA A 151 -37.95 12.60 42.44
C ALA A 151 -38.00 13.03 43.92
N ARG A 152 -37.38 14.17 44.29
CA ARG A 152 -37.49 14.77 45.63
C ARG A 152 -38.52 15.88 45.69
N SER A 153 -38.76 16.58 44.59
CA SER A 153 -39.84 17.58 44.48
C SER A 153 -41.22 16.95 44.34
N ASP A 154 -41.33 15.68 43.97
CA ASP A 154 -42.59 14.92 43.99
C ASP A 154 -43.01 14.47 45.42
N ASP A 155 -42.16 14.72 46.43
CA ASP A 155 -42.43 14.43 47.86
C ASP A 155 -42.62 15.72 48.69
N GLU A 156 -42.33 16.91 48.15
CA GLU A 156 -42.50 18.21 48.81
C GLU A 156 -43.02 19.28 47.83
N GLU A 157 -44.33 19.24 47.55
CA GLU A 157 -45.09 20.38 47.00
C GLU A 157 -45.48 21.32 48.14
N GLU A 158 -44.61 22.27 48.50
CA GLU A 158 -45.00 23.67 48.80
C GLU A 158 -43.77 24.60 48.87
N GLY A 159 -43.74 25.66 48.06
CA GLY A 159 -43.05 26.92 48.41
C GLY A 159 -41.80 27.36 47.62
N GLY A 160 -42.02 27.93 46.43
CA GLY A 160 -41.64 29.32 46.09
C GLY A 160 -40.17 29.79 45.92
N SER A 161 -40.00 30.64 44.88
CA SER A 161 -39.06 31.77 44.74
C SER A 161 -37.73 31.57 43.97
N ASP A 162 -37.83 31.85 42.67
CA ASP A 162 -37.04 32.77 41.84
C ASP A 162 -35.72 33.38 42.38
N LYS A 163 -34.65 33.27 41.57
CA LYS A 163 -33.59 34.29 41.42
C LYS A 163 -32.66 34.00 40.24
N GLU A 164 -32.64 34.95 39.31
CA GLU A 164 -31.65 35.14 38.25
C GLU A 164 -30.24 35.41 38.84
N ASP A 165 -29.18 34.90 38.20
CA ASP A 165 -27.83 35.48 38.33
C ASP A 165 -27.06 35.40 37.00
N LYS A 166 -26.38 36.51 36.70
CA LYS A 166 -25.69 36.82 35.45
C LYS A 166 -24.21 36.46 35.49
N GLY A 167 -23.66 36.16 34.32
CA GLY A 167 -22.35 36.68 33.93
C GLY A 167 -21.17 35.72 34.09
N GLY A 168 -20.68 35.21 32.96
CA GLY A 168 -19.39 34.51 32.87
C GLY A 168 -18.71 34.79 31.53
N LYS A 169 -18.10 35.98 31.44
CA LYS A 169 -17.27 36.46 30.33
C LYS A 169 -16.07 35.53 30.16
N ARG A 170 -15.95 34.85 29.02
CA ARG A 170 -14.76 34.05 28.64
C ARG A 170 -13.89 34.89 27.71
N SER A 171 -12.70 35.21 28.20
CA SER A 171 -11.57 35.71 27.42
C SER A 171 -10.97 34.55 26.63
N ASP A 172 -11.15 34.55 25.31
CA ASP A 172 -10.34 33.75 24.39
C ASP A 172 -9.13 34.60 24.01
N GLN A 173 -7.97 34.21 24.54
CA GLN A 173 -6.68 34.73 24.11
C GLN A 173 -5.70 33.55 24.14
N GLU A 174 -5.24 33.15 22.95
CA GLU A 174 -3.88 32.69 22.61
C GLU A 174 -3.87 31.62 21.50
N GLY A 175 -2.98 31.84 20.54
CA GLY A 175 -2.70 30.93 19.43
C GLY A 175 -2.17 31.66 18.20
N SER A 176 -1.18 32.55 18.37
CA SER A 176 -0.41 33.12 17.27
C SER A 176 0.39 32.02 16.57
N ASP A 177 0.07 31.78 15.30
CA ASP A 177 0.88 30.99 14.38
C ASP A 177 2.28 31.59 14.27
N LYS A 178 3.30 30.77 14.56
CA LYS A 178 4.68 31.01 14.14
C LYS A 178 4.90 30.25 12.84
N GLU A 179 4.98 31.00 11.74
CA GLU A 179 5.54 30.54 10.48
C GLU A 179 7.07 30.49 10.63
N ASP A 180 7.66 29.31 10.44
CA ASP A 180 9.11 29.17 10.26
C ASP A 180 9.42 29.26 8.75
N HIS A 181 10.40 30.12 8.42
CA HIS A 181 11.01 30.29 7.11
C HIS A 181 11.96 29.14 6.74
#